data_AF-N1Z6I7-F1
#
_entry.id   AF-N1Z6I7-F1
#
_cell.length_a   1.000
_cell.length_b   1.000
_cell.length_c   1.000
_cell.angle_alpha   90.00
_cell.angle_beta   90.00
_cell.angle_gamma   90.00
#
_symmetry.space_group_name_H-M   'P 1'
#
loop_
_entity.id
_entity.type
_entity.pdbx_description
1 polymer ?
#
loop_
_entity_poly.entity_id
_entity_poly.type
_entity_poly.pdbx_seq_one_letter_code
_entity_poly.pdbx_strand_id
1 'polypeptide(L)' 'MLRPKPIEVTPLNNYKLSLVFDNGEHKIFDVKPLISGKWFGDKYI' A
#
# COMPACT_ATOMS: atom_id res chain seq x y z
N MET A 1 17.83 10.28 9.90
CA MET A 1 16.98 10.65 8.74
C MET A 1 15.53 10.45 9.14
N LEU A 2 14.71 11.50 9.13
CA LEU A 2 13.26 11.37 9.28
C LEU A 2 12.71 10.82 7.96
N ARG A 3 12.17 9.60 7.97
CA ARG A 3 11.43 9.04 6.83
C ARG A 3 9.96 9.41 7.04
N PRO A 4 9.29 10.01 6.04
CA PRO A 4 7.86 10.31 6.13
C PRO A 4 7.07 9.05 6.46
N LYS A 5 6.07 9.18 7.33
CA LYS A 5 5.21 8.07 7.74
C LYS A 5 3.83 8.23 7.13
N PRO A 6 3.22 7.16 6.57
CA PRO A 6 1.84 7.22 6.14
C PRO A 6 0.94 7.41 7.37
N ILE A 7 0.07 8.42 7.32
CA ILE A 7 -0.90 8.76 8.35
C ILE A 7 -2.34 8.44 7.92
N GLU A 8 -2.58 8.29 6.61
CA GLU A 8 -3.85 7.88 6.05
C GLU A 8 -3.64 6.90 4.89
N VAL A 9 -4.51 5.90 4.79
CA VAL A 9 -4.51 4.90 3.73
C VAL A 9 -5.94 4.70 3.26
N THR A 10 -6.21 5.05 2.00
CA THR A 10 -7.52 4.85 1.36
C THR A 10 -7.39 3.85 0.21
N PRO A 11 -8.19 2.76 0.21
CA PRO A 11 -8.18 1.81 -0.90
C PRO A 11 -8.77 2.44 -2.16
N LEU A 12 -8.15 2.12 -3.30
CA LEU A 12 -8.62 2.50 -4.63
C LEU A 12 -8.86 1.25 -5.48
N ASN A 13 -9.54 1.44 -6.61
CA ASN A 13 -9.75 0.40 -7.61
C ASN A 13 -8.42 -0.16 -8.16
N ASN A 14 -8.47 -1.35 -8.75
CA ASN A 14 -7.34 -2.01 -9.41
C ASN A 14 -6.12 -2.27 -8.51
N TYR A 15 -6.36 -2.61 -7.23
CA TYR A 15 -5.30 -2.92 -6.26
C TYR A 15 -4.32 -1.74 -6.10
N LYS A 16 -4.85 -0.55 -5.86
CA LYS A 16 -4.05 0.64 -5.57
C LYS A 16 -4.43 1.21 -4.21
N LEU A 17 -3.49 1.89 -3.58
CA LEU A 17 -3.70 2.62 -2.33
C LEU A 17 -3.35 4.09 -2.56
N SER A 18 -4.19 4.98 -2.03
CA SER A 18 -3.84 6.39 -1.83
C SER A 18 -3.25 6.54 -0.44
N LEU A 19 -2.05 7.09 -0.34
CA LEU A 19 -1.32 7.29 0.92
C LEU A 19 -1.12 8.78 1.16
N VAL A 20 -1.48 9.24 2.35
CA VAL A 20 -1.14 10.57 2.86
C VAL A 20 -0.06 10.42 3.91
N PHE A 21 1.02 11.20 3.81
CA PHE A 21 2.14 11.17 4.74
C PHE A 21 2.09 12.35 5.72
N ASP A 22 2.73 12.19 6.87
CA ASP A 22 2.86 13.21 7.93
C ASP A 22 3.52 14.52 7.48
N ASN A 23 4.25 14.51 6.36
CA ASN A 23 4.84 15.70 5.74
C ASN A 23 3.96 16.33 4.64
N GLY A 24 2.73 15.84 4.45
CA GLY A 24 1.81 16.31 3.42
C GLY A 24 2.00 15.71 2.03
N GLU A 25 2.95 14.78 1.83
CA GLU A 25 3.06 14.05 0.56
C GLU A 25 1.84 13.15 0.33
N HIS A 26 1.39 13.08 -0.93
CA HIS A 26 0.35 12.15 -1.39
C HIS A 26 0.94 11.21 -2.44
N LYS A 27 0.77 9.89 -2.28
CA LYS A 27 1.28 8.89 -3.24
C LYS A 27 0.24 7.83 -3.55
N ILE A 28 0.22 7.40 -4.82
CA ILE A 28 -0.51 6.21 -5.26
C ILE A 28 0.47 5.03 -5.28
N PHE A 29 0.13 3.97 -4.55
CA PHE A 29 0.93 2.76 -4.47
C PHE A 29 0.19 1.59 -5.12
N ASP A 30 0.82 0.94 -6.10
CA ASP A 30 0.28 -0.27 -6.75
C ASP A 30 0.67 -1.50 -5.93
N VAL A 31 -0.32 -2.19 -5.35
CA VAL A 31 -0.09 -3.37 -4.51
C VAL A 31 0.10 -4.65 -5.33
N LYS A 32 -0.18 -4.66 -6.65
CA LYS A 32 -0.06 -5.87 -7.50
C LYS A 32 1.27 -6.60 -7.38
N PRO A 33 2.45 -5.94 -7.34
CA PRO A 33 3.73 -6.63 -7.20
C PRO A 33 3.91 -7.33 -5.85
N LEU A 34 3.18 -6.89 -4.83
CA LEU A 34 3.23 -7.51 -3.51
C LEU A 34 2.32 -8.74 -3.47
N ILE A 35 1.12 -8.62 -4.02
CA ILE A 35 0.08 -9.66 -3.94
C ILE A 35 0.23 -10.80 -4.97
N SER A 36 1.38 -10.92 -5.62
CA SER A 36 1.68 -11.96 -6.60
C SER A 36 2.59 -13.08 -6.07
N GLY A 37 3.09 -12.94 -4.83
CA GLY A 37 3.95 -13.95 -4.21
C GLY A 37 3.17 -15.07 -3.54
N LYS A 38 3.81 -16.24 -3.37
CA LYS A 38 3.23 -17.41 -2.66
C LYS A 38 2.68 -17.07 -1.27
N TRP A 39 3.24 -16.08 -0.60
CA TRP A 39 2.75 -15.61 0.71
C TRP A 39 1.34 -15.01 0.66
N PHE A 40 0.90 -14.54 -0.52
CA PHE A 40 -0.40 -13.94 -0.74
C PHE A 40 -1.34 -14.99 -1.35
N GLY A 41 -2.23 -15.54 -0.52
CA GLY A 41 -3.22 -16.53 -0.95
C GLY A 41 -2.91 -17.98 -0.56
N ASP A 42 -1.66 -18.34 -0.26
CA ASP A 42 -1.36 -19.67 0.31
C ASP A 42 -1.61 -19.66 1.81
N LYS A 43 -2.89 -19.78 2.21
CA LYS A 43 -3.36 -20.56 3.37
C LYS A 43 -4.88 -20.42 3.54
N TYR A 44 -5.62 -21.49 3.23
CA TYR A 44 -6.61 -22.21 4.06
C TYR A 44 -7.30 -23.26 3.15
N ILE A 45 -6.60 -24.33 2.79
CA ILE A 45 -7.19 -25.64 2.48
C ILE A 45 -6.40 -26.68 3.27
#